data_AF-A0A847A2X0-F1
#
_entry.id   AF-A0A847A2X0-F1
#
_cell.length_a   1.000
_cell.length_b   1.000
_cell.length_c   1.000
_cell.angle_alpha   90.00
_cell.angle_beta   90.00
_cell.angle_gamma   90.00
#
_symmetry.space_group_name_H-M   'P 1'
#
loop_
_entity.id
_entity.type
_entity.pdbx_description
1 polymer ?
#
loop_
_entity_poly.entity_id
_entity_poly.type
_entity_poly.pdbx_seq_one_letter_code
_entity_poly.pdbx_strand_id
1 'polypeptide(L)'
;EALFLVQRIRDEAHRFALTFQRQRRSTSLTSQLSEVAGLGPKRVQALLRHFGSVARVRAASEAEIAAAPGIGPQLATLISERLRNLQEAAERPTSLGVGAKLEAKSDGTAQREDTP
;
A
#
# COMPACT_ATOMS: atom_id res chain seq x y z
N GLU A 1 -41.72 -17.91 3.25
CA GLU A 1 -41.24 -16.65 3.86
C GLU A 1 -39.87 -16.75 4.58
N ALA A 2 -39.43 -17.92 5.06
CA ALA A 2 -38.16 -18.08 5.78
C ALA A 2 -36.86 -17.89 4.93
N LEU A 3 -36.90 -18.16 3.62
CA LEU A 3 -35.73 -18.07 2.73
C LEU A 3 -35.14 -16.65 2.61
N PHE A 4 -36.00 -15.64 2.66
CA PHE A 4 -35.59 -14.23 2.52
C PHE A 4 -34.80 -13.74 3.74
N LEU A 5 -35.14 -14.25 4.94
CA LEU A 5 -34.46 -13.91 6.18
C LEU A 5 -33.04 -14.47 6.21
N VAL A 6 -32.85 -15.72 5.76
CA VAL A 6 -31.54 -16.37 5.70
C VAL A 6 -30.62 -15.69 4.68
N GLN A 7 -31.16 -15.29 3.53
CA GLN A 7 -30.42 -14.53 2.52
C GLN A 7 -29.96 -13.17 3.08
N ARG A 8 -30.84 -12.43 3.74
CA ARG A 8 -30.49 -11.14 4.34
C ARG A 8 -29.42 -11.25 5.43
N ILE A 9 -29.48 -12.29 6.26
CA ILE A 9 -28.43 -12.57 7.27
C ILE A 9 -27.10 -12.88 6.59
N ARG A 10 -27.10 -13.64 5.48
CA ARG A 10 -25.88 -13.93 4.71
C ARG A 10 -25.28 -12.67 4.10
N ASP A 11 -26.10 -11.79 3.53
CA ASP A 11 -25.62 -10.55 2.91
C ASP A 11 -25.04 -9.60 3.95
N GLU A 12 -25.65 -9.51 5.14
CA GLU A 12 -25.12 -8.66 6.21
C GLU A 12 -23.83 -9.26 6.80
N ALA A 13 -23.74 -10.58 6.94
CA ALA A 13 -22.52 -11.26 7.34
C ALA A 13 -21.39 -11.08 6.31
N HIS A 14 -21.70 -11.18 5.01
CA HIS A 14 -20.73 -10.95 3.93
C HIS A 14 -20.29 -9.49 3.87
N ARG A 15 -21.23 -8.55 3.99
CA ARG A 15 -20.95 -7.11 4.05
C ARG A 15 -20.08 -6.79 5.25
N PHE A 16 -20.39 -7.34 6.42
CA PHE A 16 -19.61 -7.16 7.64
C PHE A 16 -18.20 -7.72 7.49
N ALA A 17 -18.06 -8.95 7.01
CA ALA A 17 -16.76 -9.59 6.77
C ALA A 17 -15.91 -8.80 5.76
N LEU A 18 -16.51 -8.34 4.66
CA LEU A 18 -15.84 -7.55 3.64
C LEU A 18 -15.40 -6.18 4.19
N THR A 19 -16.27 -5.52 4.96
CA THR A 19 -15.99 -4.21 5.57
C THR A 19 -14.91 -4.35 6.65
N PHE A 20 -14.97 -5.37 7.49
CA PHE A 20 -13.99 -5.66 8.53
C PHE A 20 -12.60 -5.96 7.94
N GLN A 21 -12.53 -6.77 6.87
CA GLN A 21 -11.27 -7.06 6.19
C GLN A 21 -10.70 -5.82 5.48
N ARG A 22 -11.55 -4.96 4.91
CA ARG A 22 -11.15 -3.66 4.35
C ARG A 22 -10.61 -2.72 5.43
N GLN A 23 -11.28 -2.66 6.58
CA GLN A 23 -10.85 -1.86 7.73
C GLN A 23 -9.51 -2.36 8.32
N ARG A 24 -9.29 -3.68 8.36
CA ARG A 24 -7.99 -4.26 8.76
C ARG A 24 -6.87 -3.94 7.78
N ARG A 25 -7.18 -3.77 6.49
CA ARG A 25 -6.19 -3.40 5.45
C ARG A 25 -5.91 -1.91 5.37
N SER A 26 -6.81 -1.05 5.88
CA SER A 26 -6.55 0.38 6.00
C SER A 26 -5.66 0.66 7.22
N THR A 27 -4.36 0.39 7.10
CA THR A 27 -3.39 0.89 8.08
C THR A 27 -3.50 2.41 8.11
N SER A 28 -3.77 2.99 9.29
CA SER A 28 -3.88 4.44 9.47
C SER A 28 -2.62 5.14 8.96
N LEU A 29 -2.75 6.31 8.34
CA LEU A 29 -1.61 7.14 7.93
C LEU A 29 -0.65 7.40 9.11
N THR A 30 -1.17 7.45 10.34
CA THR A 30 -0.36 7.55 11.56
C THR A 30 0.57 6.37 11.76
N SER A 31 0.09 5.14 11.52
CA SER A 31 0.91 3.94 11.61
C SER A 31 1.88 3.81 10.43
N GLN A 32 1.52 4.32 9.25
CA GLN A 32 2.40 4.29 8.09
C GLN A 32 3.57 5.29 8.20
N LEU A 33 3.33 6.42 8.88
CA LEU A 33 4.31 7.48 9.09
C LEU A 33 5.09 7.33 10.41
N SER A 34 4.62 6.55 11.39
CA SER A 34 5.33 6.35 12.65
C SER A 34 6.67 5.62 12.51
N GLU A 35 6.88 4.93 11.39
CA GLU A 35 8.14 4.25 11.06
C GLU A 35 9.23 5.21 10.58
N VAL A 36 8.89 6.46 10.24
CA VAL A 36 9.86 7.47 9.83
C VAL A 36 10.63 7.96 11.07
N ALA A 37 11.95 7.78 11.05
CA ALA A 37 12.82 8.21 12.14
C ALA A 37 12.68 9.72 12.40
N GLY A 38 12.39 10.10 13.64
CA GLY A 38 12.16 11.50 14.02
C GLY A 38 10.74 12.01 13.76
N LEU A 39 9.83 11.20 13.21
CA LEU A 39 8.43 11.57 13.00
C LEU A 39 7.53 11.01 14.10
N GLY A 40 7.44 11.75 15.21
CA GLY A 40 6.56 11.39 16.32
C GLY A 40 5.06 11.66 16.05
N PRO A 41 4.15 11.09 16.87
CA PRO A 41 2.70 11.22 16.69
C PRO A 41 2.21 12.68 16.70
N LYS A 42 2.87 13.57 17.46
CA LYS A 42 2.57 15.01 17.49
C LYS A 42 2.80 15.68 16.12
N ARG A 43 3.88 15.32 15.43
CA ARG A 43 4.22 15.87 14.11
C ARG A 43 3.27 15.34 13.03
N VAL A 44 2.89 14.06 13.12
CA VAL A 44 1.87 13.50 12.22
C VAL A 44 0.51 14.19 12.42
N GLN A 45 0.10 14.43 13.66
CA GLN A 45 -1.11 15.21 13.93
C GLN A 45 -1.00 16.64 13.40
N ALA A 46 0.16 17.30 13.53
CA ALA A 46 0.38 18.63 12.96
C ALA A 46 0.22 18.63 11.43
N LEU A 47 0.79 17.63 10.74
CA LEU A 47 0.58 17.42 9.31
C LEU A 47 -0.90 17.25 8.96
N LEU A 48 -1.61 16.37 9.68
CA LEU A 48 -3.03 16.14 9.44
C LEU A 48 -3.88 17.40 9.69
N ARG A 49 -3.52 18.22 10.67
CA ARG A 49 -4.19 19.51 10.93
C ARG A 49 -3.86 20.55 9.86
N HIS A 50 -2.63 20.56 9.35
CA HIS A 50 -2.19 21.47 8.30
C HIS A 50 -2.88 21.15 6.95
N PHE A 51 -2.87 19.88 6.55
CA PHE A 51 -3.43 19.43 5.27
C PHE A 51 -4.92 19.09 5.34
N GLY A 52 -5.49 18.86 6.52
CA GLY A 52 -6.90 18.57 6.75
C GLY A 52 -7.36 17.14 6.42
N SER A 53 -6.69 16.43 5.50
CA SER A 53 -7.03 15.03 5.19
C SER A 53 -5.81 14.19 4.82
N VAL A 54 -5.92 12.88 5.06
CA VAL A 54 -4.93 11.86 4.66
C VAL A 54 -4.68 11.88 3.16
N ALA A 55 -5.72 12.08 2.35
CA ALA A 55 -5.61 12.14 0.90
C ALA A 55 -4.77 13.34 0.45
N ARG A 56 -4.97 14.52 1.08
CA ARG A 56 -4.16 15.71 0.79
C ARG A 56 -2.71 15.54 1.21
N VAL A 57 -2.43 14.91 2.35
CA VAL A 57 -1.05 14.60 2.76
C VAL A 57 -0.35 13.71 1.74
N ARG A 58 -1.03 12.69 1.20
CA ARG A 58 -0.47 11.78 0.17
C ARG A 58 -0.21 12.46 -1.17
N ALA A 59 -0.94 13.52 -1.48
CA ALA A 59 -0.81 14.28 -2.73
C ALA A 59 0.10 15.50 -2.60
N ALA A 60 0.52 15.85 -1.38
CA ALA A 60 1.34 17.02 -1.12
C ALA A 60 2.76 16.86 -1.67
N SER A 61 3.30 17.96 -2.18
CA SER A 61 4.70 18.04 -2.59
C SER A 61 5.63 18.10 -1.38
N GLU A 62 6.91 17.76 -1.58
CA GLU A 62 7.92 17.85 -0.52
C GLU A 62 8.02 19.26 0.07
N ALA A 63 7.90 20.30 -0.76
CA ALA A 63 7.93 21.70 -0.32
C ALA A 63 6.75 22.04 0.60
N GLU A 64 5.55 21.55 0.27
CA GLU A 64 4.36 21.74 1.11
C GLU A 64 4.48 20.98 2.42
N ILE A 65 5.06 19.77 2.41
CA ILE A 65 5.31 18.98 3.62
C ILE A 65 6.30 19.71 4.53
N ALA A 66 7.34 20.34 3.96
CA ALA A 66 8.31 21.13 4.69
C ALA A 66 7.72 22.42 5.29
N ALA A 67 6.62 22.95 4.73
CA ALA A 67 5.92 24.10 5.29
C ALA A 67 5.10 23.76 6.55
N ALA A 68 4.90 22.47 6.86
CA ALA A 68 4.15 22.04 8.03
C ALA A 68 4.91 22.33 9.34
N PRO A 69 4.20 22.72 10.43
CA PRO A 69 4.84 23.08 11.69
C PRO A 69 5.71 21.95 12.28
N GLY A 70 6.99 22.23 12.50
CA GLY A 70 7.93 21.29 13.10
C GLY A 70 8.43 20.20 12.16
N ILE A 71 8.20 20.33 10.85
CA ILE A 71 8.81 19.52 9.80
C ILE A 71 9.91 20.36 9.14
N GLY A 72 11.16 19.89 9.24
CA GLY A 72 12.27 20.50 8.52
C GLY A 72 12.44 19.88 7.12
N PRO A 73 13.33 20.44 6.28
CA PRO A 73 13.55 19.96 4.91
C PRO A 73 13.97 18.49 4.87
N GLN A 74 14.92 18.07 5.72
CA GLN A 74 15.36 16.67 5.80
C GLN A 74 14.22 15.71 6.16
N LEU A 75 13.33 16.13 7.07
CA LEU A 75 12.21 15.29 7.47
C LEU A 75 11.12 15.26 6.40
N ALA A 76 10.94 16.35 5.66
CA ALA A 76 10.01 16.40 4.53
C ALA A 76 10.41 15.43 3.41
N THR A 77 11.71 15.34 3.08
CA THR A 77 12.23 14.36 2.12
C THR A 77 11.92 12.93 2.55
N LEU A 78 12.19 12.58 3.81
CA LEU A 78 11.90 11.23 4.33
C LEU A 78 10.40 10.91 4.30
N ILE A 79 9.55 11.89 4.58
CA ILE A 79 8.10 11.72 4.51
C ILE A 79 7.66 11.53 3.07
N SER A 80 8.13 12.37 2.13
CA SER A 80 7.73 12.29 0.72
C SER A 80 8.14 10.94 0.12
N GLU A 81 9.36 10.48 0.40
CA GLU A 81 9.85 9.16 0.01
C GLU A 81 8.98 8.04 0.59
N ARG A 82 8.66 8.11 1.88
CA ARG A 82 7.80 7.10 2.53
C ARG A 82 6.41 7.06 1.89
N LEU A 83 5.80 8.21 1.63
CA LEU A 83 4.47 8.30 1.03
C LEU A 83 4.47 7.75 -0.40
N ARG A 84 5.50 8.08 -1.19
CA ARG A 84 5.69 7.54 -2.53
C ARG A 84 5.81 6.02 -2.54
N ASN A 85 6.66 5.46 -1.67
CA ASN A 85 6.82 4.02 -1.53
C ASN A 85 5.50 3.30 -1.19
N LEU A 86 4.64 3.93 -0.38
CA LEU A 86 3.32 3.40 -0.04
C LEU A 86 2.34 3.44 -1.21
N GLN A 87 2.44 4.43 -2.10
CA GLN A 87 1.64 4.53 -3.33
C GLN A 87 2.09 3.48 -4.35
N GLU A 88 3.40 3.36 -4.57
CA GLU A 88 3.96 2.35 -5.47
C GLU A 88 3.60 0.92 -5.01
N ALA A 89 3.61 0.66 -3.70
CA ALA A 89 3.17 -0.64 -3.17
C ALA A 89 1.66 -0.91 -3.38
N ALA A 90 0.82 0.13 -3.40
CA ALA A 90 -0.61 0.01 -3.68
C ALA A 90 -0.90 -0.16 -5.17
N GLU A 91 -0.06 0.43 -6.03
CA GLU A 91 -0.20 0.40 -7.49
C GLU A 91 0.36 -0.86 -8.13
N ARG A 92 1.23 -1.62 -7.45
CA ARG A 92 1.69 -2.92 -7.95
C ARG A 92 0.48 -3.85 -8.13
N PRO A 93 0.09 -4.20 -9.37
CA PRO A 93 -0.97 -5.16 -9.56
C PRO A 93 -0.50 -6.48 -8.95
N THR A 94 -1.38 -7.09 -8.17
CA THR A 94 -1.22 -8.40 -7.53
C THR A 94 -1.15 -9.52 -8.58
N SER A 95 -0.21 -9.46 -9.54
CA SER A 95 -0.05 -10.43 -10.62
C SER A 95 0.72 -11.69 -10.20
N LEU A 96 1.19 -11.79 -8.96
CA LEU A 96 1.76 -13.01 -8.41
C LEU A 96 0.72 -13.71 -7.52
N GLY A 97 -0.13 -14.54 -8.13
CA GLY A 97 -1.13 -15.26 -7.35
C GLY A 97 -2.14 -16.20 -8.01
N VAL A 98 -1.99 -16.63 -9.28
CA VAL A 98 -2.61 -17.89 -9.77
C VAL A 98 -1.68 -18.53 -10.81
N GLY A 99 -1.16 -19.73 -10.50
CA GLY A 99 -0.61 -20.63 -11.50
C GLY A 99 0.89 -20.57 -11.73
N ALA A 100 1.66 -21.10 -10.78
CA ALA A 100 2.87 -21.82 -11.14
C ALA A 100 2.48 -22.98 -12.07
N LYS A 101 2.73 -22.86 -13.38
CA LYS A 101 2.82 -24.01 -14.27
C LYS A 101 4.23 -24.06 -14.82
N LEU A 102 4.91 -25.14 -14.46
CA LEU A 102 6.10 -25.65 -15.12
C LEU A 102 5.85 -25.76 -16.62
N GLU A 103 6.69 -25.14 -17.43
CA GLU A 103 7.05 -25.66 -18.75
C GLU A 103 8.58 -25.62 -18.80
N ALA A 104 9.19 -26.69 -18.28
CA ALA A 104 10.46 -27.14 -18.78
C ALA A 104 10.22 -27.66 -20.21
N LYS A 105 10.76 -26.97 -21.21
CA LYS A 105 11.09 -27.61 -22.49
C LYS A 105 12.60 -27.69 -22.56
N SER A 106 13.06 -28.92 -22.36
CA SER A 106 14.19 -29.46 -23.10
C SER A 106 14.05 -29.12 -24.57
N ASP A 107 15.08 -28.59 -25.18
CA ASP A 107 15.55 -29.10 -26.47
C ASP A 107 17.05 -28.89 -26.53
N GLY A 108 17.75 -30.00 -26.34
CA GLY A 108 19.14 -30.13 -26.71
C GLY A 108 19.21 -30.27 -28.22
N THR A 109 19.92 -29.36 -28.87
CA THR A 109 20.52 -29.59 -30.18
C THR A 109 22.03 -29.57 -30.00
N ALA A 110 22.58 -30.78 -29.87
CA ALA A 110 23.98 -31.02 -30.10
C ALA A 110 24.28 -30.71 -31.57
N GLN A 111 25.19 -29.77 -31.82
CA GLN A 111 26.03 -29.81 -33.01
C GLN A 111 27.48 -29.78 -32.54
N ARG A 112 28.09 -30.96 -32.65
CA ARG A 112 29.53 -31.14 -32.77
C ARG A 112 29.91 -30.67 -34.17
N GLU A 113 30.88 -29.79 -34.29
CA GLU A 113 31.91 -29.77 -35.35
C GLU A 113 33.12 -29.06 -34.71
N ASP A 114 34.08 -29.84 -34.22
CA ASP A 114 35.36 -30.16 -34.88
C ASP A 114 36.18 -28.90 -35.23
N THR A 115 37.30 -28.78 -34.52
CA THR A 115 38.38 -27.80 -34.71
C THR A 115 39.65 -28.60 -34.41
N PRO A 116 40.73 -28.37 -35.18
CA PRO A 116 41.28 -29.31 -36.18
C PRO A 116 42.19 -30.41 -35.64
#